data_AF-A0A147IJY1-F1
#
_entry.id   AF-A0A147IJY1-F1
#
_cell.length_a   1.000
_cell.length_b   1.000
_cell.length_c   1.000
_cell.angle_alpha   90.00
_cell.angle_beta   90.00
_cell.angle_gamma   90.00
#
_symmetry.space_group_name_H-M   'P 1'
#
loop_
_entity.id
_entity.type
_entity.pdbx_description
1 polymer ?
#
loop_
_entity_poly.entity_id
_entity_poly.type
_entity_poly.pdbx_seq_one_letter_code
_entity_poly.pdbx_strand_id
1 'polypeptide(L)'
;MGALTHHGGRIDAAMALFPDAPRPWLDLSTGINPVPWTPPKGLKVDPAPLPDRSALARLEAQAAAHFGVAAERVAAVPGSEMALRLLPLLGVPQPIVAVRPSYGTHGVVASARVDQSVLDDWAG
;
A
#
# COMPACT_ATOMS: atom_id res chain seq x y z
N MET A 1 23.84 -3.83 0.49
CA MET A 1 22.53 -4.40 0.08
C MET A 1 21.30 -3.71 0.67
N GLY A 2 21.32 -3.20 1.91
CA GLY A 2 20.11 -2.69 2.57
C GLY A 2 19.31 -1.62 1.82
N ALA A 3 19.97 -0.83 0.97
CA ALA A 3 19.33 0.18 0.13
C ALA A 3 18.32 -0.40 -0.89
N LEU A 4 18.51 -1.64 -1.33
CA LEU A 4 17.64 -2.31 -2.32
C LEU A 4 16.58 -3.23 -1.68
N THR A 5 16.74 -3.58 -0.40
CA THR A 5 15.90 -4.58 0.26
C THR A 5 14.88 -3.98 1.23
N HIS A 6 14.88 -2.66 1.41
CA HIS A 6 13.90 -1.97 2.26
C HIS A 6 12.52 -1.87 1.57
N HIS A 7 12.52 -1.37 0.33
CA HIS A 7 11.37 -1.31 -0.57
C HIS A 7 11.85 -1.38 -2.03
N GLY A 8 10.98 -1.83 -2.93
CA GLY A 8 11.22 -1.78 -4.37
C GLY A 8 11.20 -0.38 -4.96
N GLY A 9 11.44 -0.25 -6.27
CA GLY A 9 11.39 1.01 -7.01
C GLY A 9 12.68 1.82 -6.95
N ARG A 10 13.75 1.25 -6.37
CA ARG A 10 15.04 1.93 -6.13
C ARG A 10 15.99 1.81 -7.32
N ILE A 11 15.48 2.11 -8.52
CA ILE A 11 16.24 2.00 -9.77
C ILE A 11 17.45 2.94 -9.78
N ASP A 12 17.34 4.11 -9.16
CA ASP A 12 18.43 5.07 -8.96
C ASP A 12 19.60 4.47 -8.17
N ALA A 13 19.30 3.81 -7.05
CA ALA A 13 20.28 3.15 -6.22
C ALA A 13 20.88 1.92 -6.92
N ALA A 14 20.06 1.17 -7.67
CA ALA A 14 20.54 0.05 -8.46
C ALA A 14 21.50 0.51 -9.58
N MET A 15 21.16 1.57 -10.30
CA MET A 15 22.02 2.16 -11.33
C MET A 15 23.36 2.65 -10.77
N ALA A 16 23.36 3.25 -9.57
CA ALA A 16 24.59 3.68 -8.91
C ALA A 16 25.49 2.50 -8.49
N LEU A 17 24.89 1.36 -8.11
CA LEU A 17 25.62 0.15 -7.74
C LEU A 17 26.14 -0.63 -8.96
N PHE A 18 25.48 -0.51 -10.11
CA PHE A 18 25.81 -1.23 -11.34
C PHE A 18 25.91 -0.27 -12.55
N PRO A 19 26.94 0.59 -12.58
CA PRO A 19 27.07 1.63 -13.61
C PRO A 19 27.21 1.07 -15.04
N ASP A 20 27.79 -0.12 -15.18
CA ASP A 20 28.05 -0.78 -16.47
C ASP A 20 26.93 -1.74 -16.90
N ALA A 21 25.79 -1.77 -16.19
CA ALA A 21 24.68 -2.66 -16.52
C ALA A 21 24.08 -2.34 -17.90
N PRO A 22 23.71 -3.36 -18.70
CA PRO A 22 23.04 -3.16 -19.98
C PRO A 22 21.71 -2.39 -19.84
N ARG A 23 21.39 -1.60 -20.85
CA ARG A 23 20.15 -0.81 -20.94
C ARG A 23 19.21 -1.37 -22.02
N PRO A 24 17.89 -1.17 -21.90
CA PRO A 24 17.19 -0.46 -20.82
C PRO A 24 17.11 -1.26 -19.52
N TRP A 25 16.91 -0.56 -18.41
CA TRP A 25 16.63 -1.19 -17.12
C TRP A 25 15.20 -1.75 -17.11
N LEU A 26 15.05 -2.94 -16.53
CA LEU A 26 13.76 -3.54 -16.21
C LEU A 26 13.62 -3.63 -14.68
N ASP A 27 12.72 -2.84 -14.10
CA ASP A 27 12.47 -2.87 -12.65
C ASP A 27 11.39 -3.89 -12.29
N LEU A 28 11.80 -5.02 -11.72
CA LEU A 28 10.92 -6.08 -11.20
C LEU A 28 10.81 -6.07 -9.68
N SER A 29 11.30 -5.02 -9.02
CA SER A 29 11.31 -4.93 -7.55
C SER A 29 9.99 -4.41 -6.97
N THR A 30 9.05 -3.97 -7.80
CA THR A 30 7.74 -3.47 -7.40
C THR A 30 6.60 -4.41 -7.81
N GLY A 31 5.45 -4.30 -7.15
CA GLY A 31 4.21 -4.99 -7.55
C GLY A 31 3.31 -4.15 -8.48
N ILE A 32 3.86 -3.19 -9.23
CA ILE A 32 3.08 -2.30 -10.09
C ILE A 32 2.60 -3.07 -11.33
N ASN A 33 1.34 -2.87 -11.72
CA ASN A 33 0.79 -3.46 -12.94
C ASN A 33 1.56 -2.92 -14.17
N PRO A 34 2.16 -3.79 -15.01
CA PRO A 34 2.89 -3.35 -16.21
C PRO A 34 1.96 -2.81 -17.30
N VAL A 35 0.66 -3.07 -17.23
CA VAL A 35 -0.34 -2.49 -18.11
C VAL A 35 -0.88 -1.21 -17.47
N PRO A 36 -0.47 -0.01 -17.96
CA PRO A 36 -0.86 1.23 -17.33
C PRO A 36 -2.37 1.45 -17.42
N TRP A 37 -2.94 2.00 -16.36
CA TRP A 37 -4.33 2.45 -16.41
C TRP A 37 -4.45 3.56 -17.46
N THR A 38 -5.37 3.37 -18.41
CA THR A 38 -5.70 4.37 -19.42
C THR A 38 -6.98 5.08 -19.02
N PRO A 39 -6.94 6.38 -18.70
CA PRO A 39 -8.13 7.14 -18.34
C PRO A 39 -9.17 7.09 -19.47
N PRO A 40 -10.48 6.99 -19.15
CA PRO A 40 -11.53 7.10 -20.15
C PRO A 40 -11.45 8.42 -20.92
N LYS A 41 -11.77 8.40 -22.22
CA LYS A 41 -11.84 9.61 -23.04
C LYS A 41 -12.83 10.61 -22.41
N GLY A 42 -12.36 11.84 -22.21
CA GLY A 42 -13.18 12.91 -21.63
C GLY A 42 -13.10 13.03 -20.10
N LEU A 43 -12.36 12.16 -19.40
CA LEU A 43 -12.06 12.38 -17.99
C LEU A 43 -11.20 13.65 -17.86
N LYS A 44 -11.75 14.67 -17.20
CA LYS A 44 -11.03 15.90 -16.84
C LYS A 44 -10.88 15.92 -15.33
N VAL A 45 -9.63 15.94 -14.86
CA VAL A 45 -9.28 16.14 -13.45
C VAL A 45 -8.47 17.43 -13.38
N ASP A 46 -8.95 18.41 -12.62
CA ASP A 46 -8.20 19.62 -12.31
C ASP A 46 -7.37 19.36 -11.04
N PRO A 47 -6.02 19.38 -11.11
CA PRO A 47 -5.17 19.17 -9.94
C PRO A 47 -4.93 20.44 -9.13
N ALA A 48 -5.39 21.61 -9.59
CA ALA A 48 -5.14 22.88 -8.90
C ALA A 48 -5.86 23.02 -7.54
N PRO A 49 -7.15 22.65 -7.39
CA PRO A 49 -7.83 22.77 -6.11
C PRO A 49 -7.42 21.66 -5.12
N LEU A 50 -7.51 21.98 -3.83
CA LEU A 50 -7.47 20.96 -2.79
C LEU A 50 -8.74 20.07 -2.87
N PRO A 51 -8.67 18.79 -2.46
CA PRO A 51 -9.83 17.92 -2.47
C PRO A 51 -10.95 18.43 -1.56
N ASP A 52 -12.14 18.63 -2.12
CA ASP A 52 -13.34 18.96 -1.35
C ASP A 52 -13.86 17.73 -0.57
N ARG A 53 -14.44 17.97 0.61
CA ARG A 53 -15.09 16.91 1.41
C ARG A 53 -16.17 16.16 0.63
N SER A 54 -16.91 16.84 -0.24
CA SER A 54 -17.93 16.22 -1.08
C SER A 54 -17.35 15.29 -2.14
N ALA A 55 -16.16 15.60 -2.67
CA ALA A 55 -15.47 14.73 -3.62
C ALA A 55 -14.97 13.46 -2.92
N LEU A 56 -14.46 13.58 -1.69
CA LEU A 56 -14.04 12.45 -0.86
C LEU A 56 -15.23 11.52 -0.53
N ALA A 57 -16.33 12.10 -0.04
CA ALA A 57 -17.54 11.34 0.28
C ALA A 57 -18.12 10.61 -0.95
N ARG A 58 -18.06 11.23 -2.14
CA ARG A 58 -18.47 10.58 -3.38
C ARG A 58 -17.56 9.40 -3.74
N LEU A 59 -16.24 9.54 -3.57
CA LEU A 59 -15.29 8.44 -3.79
C LEU A 59 -15.59 7.26 -2.86
N GLU A 60 -15.79 7.53 -1.57
CA GLU A 60 -16.11 6.51 -0.57
C GLU A 60 -17.44 5.81 -0.86
N ALA A 61 -18.48 6.55 -1.25
CA ALA A 61 -19.77 5.96 -1.64
C ALA A 61 -19.67 5.06 -2.88
N GLN A 62 -18.90 5.45 -3.90
CA GLN A 62 -18.68 4.62 -5.08
C GLN A 62 -17.88 3.35 -4.76
N ALA A 63 -16.85 3.46 -3.91
CA ALA A 63 -16.10 2.32 -3.42
C ALA A 63 -16.99 1.38 -2.60
N ALA A 64 -17.82 1.90 -1.71
CA ALA A 64 -18.76 1.13 -0.92
C ALA A 64 -19.74 0.33 -1.79
N ALA A 65 -20.30 0.95 -2.83
CA ALA A 65 -21.15 0.28 -3.81
C ALA A 65 -20.39 -0.82 -4.58
N HIS A 66 -19.14 -0.56 -4.98
CA HIS A 66 -18.30 -1.56 -5.66
C HIS A 66 -17.99 -2.77 -4.79
N PHE A 67 -17.66 -2.55 -3.50
CA PHE A 67 -17.34 -3.61 -2.55
C PHE A 67 -18.58 -4.27 -1.90
N GLY A 68 -19.78 -3.74 -2.14
CA GLY A 68 -21.02 -4.26 -1.54
C GLY A 68 -21.12 -4.03 -0.02
N VAL A 69 -20.57 -2.92 0.48
CA VAL A 69 -20.56 -2.58 1.92
C VAL A 69 -21.25 -1.23 2.17
N ALA A 70 -21.59 -0.97 3.44
CA ALA A 70 -22.11 0.34 3.85
C ALA A 70 -21.04 1.43 3.74
N ALA A 71 -21.43 2.65 3.34
CA ALA A 71 -20.49 3.75 3.07
C ALA A 71 -19.69 4.15 4.33
N GLU A 72 -20.27 4.01 5.51
CA GLU A 72 -19.65 4.30 6.80
C GLU A 72 -18.52 3.32 7.16
N ARG A 73 -18.38 2.22 6.40
CA ARG A 73 -17.30 1.24 6.54
C ARG A 73 -16.13 1.48 5.59
N VAL A 74 -16.19 2.52 4.78
CA VAL A 74 -15.15 2.86 3.79
C VAL A 74 -14.54 4.21 4.15
N ALA A 75 -13.22 4.26 4.16
CA ALA A 75 -12.48 5.50 4.33
C ALA A 75 -11.42 5.61 3.23
N ALA A 76 -11.40 6.72 2.51
CA ALA A 76 -10.36 7.01 1.54
C ALA A 76 -9.09 7.48 2.26
N VAL A 77 -7.96 6.87 1.89
CA VAL A 77 -6.66 7.09 2.53
C VAL A 77 -5.57 7.32 1.47
N PRO A 78 -4.51 8.09 1.79
CA PRO A 78 -3.39 8.30 0.87
C PRO A 78 -2.46 7.07 0.88
N GLY A 79 -2.94 5.98 0.28
CA GLY A 79 -2.25 4.69 0.24
C GLY A 79 -2.49 3.83 1.49
N SER A 80 -2.43 2.51 1.30
CA SER A 80 -2.69 1.51 2.36
C SER A 80 -1.68 1.58 3.51
N GLU A 81 -0.44 2.00 3.25
CA GLU A 81 0.57 2.14 4.30
C GLU A 81 0.17 3.17 5.36
N MET A 82 -0.45 4.29 4.96
CA MET A 82 -0.94 5.29 5.91
C MET A 82 -2.05 4.69 6.80
N ALA A 83 -2.99 3.96 6.21
CA ALA A 83 -4.04 3.28 6.98
C ALA A 83 -3.45 2.31 8.01
N LEU A 84 -2.46 1.49 7.61
CA LEU A 84 -1.75 0.59 8.52
C LEU A 84 -1.13 1.35 9.70
N ARG A 85 -0.45 2.47 9.44
CA ARG A 85 0.19 3.29 10.49
C ARG A 85 -0.81 3.94 11.45
N LEU A 86 -2.03 4.20 10.99
CA LEU A 86 -3.09 4.76 11.82
C LEU A 86 -3.81 3.72 12.68
N LEU A 87 -3.70 2.41 12.38
CA LEU A 87 -4.41 1.35 13.12
C LEU A 87 -4.35 1.47 14.65
N PRO A 88 -3.19 1.74 15.28
CA PRO A 88 -3.12 1.86 16.75
C PRO A 88 -3.95 3.03 17.30
N LEU A 89 -4.16 4.08 16.50
CA LEU A 89 -4.93 5.27 16.87
C LEU A 89 -6.43 5.07 16.68
N LEU A 90 -6.84 4.03 15.93
CA LEU A 90 -8.25 3.72 15.65
C LEU A 90 -8.90 2.82 16.71
N GLY A 91 -8.21 2.55 17.82
CA GLY A 91 -8.76 1.77 18.93
C GLY A 91 -8.94 0.28 18.61
N VAL A 92 -8.16 -0.27 17.68
CA VAL A 92 -8.19 -1.71 17.39
C VAL A 92 -7.77 -2.51 18.63
N PRO A 93 -8.38 -3.70 18.88
CA PRO A 93 -8.01 -4.54 20.00
C PRO A 93 -6.52 -4.88 20.01
N GLN A 94 -5.93 -4.91 21.21
CA GLN A 94 -4.53 -5.27 21.44
C GLN A 94 -4.42 -6.73 21.90
N PRO A 95 -3.27 -7.40 21.65
CA PRO A 95 -2.11 -6.91 20.91
C PRO A 95 -2.32 -6.92 19.39
N ILE A 96 -1.76 -5.94 18.69
CA ILE A 96 -1.57 -6.02 17.23
C ILE A 96 -0.32 -6.88 16.98
N VAL A 97 -0.48 -8.02 16.31
CA VAL A 97 0.62 -8.95 16.02
C VAL A 97 0.90 -8.99 14.52
N ALA A 98 2.17 -8.85 14.14
CA ALA A 98 2.61 -9.02 12.75
C ALA A 98 3.35 -10.36 12.55
N VAL A 99 2.96 -11.09 11.52
CA VAL A 99 3.63 -12.31 11.08
C VAL A 99 4.88 -11.96 10.27
N ARG A 100 5.94 -12.76 10.34
CA ARG A 100 7.17 -12.60 9.54
C ARG A 100 7.45 -13.88 8.73
N PRO A 101 7.94 -13.76 7.48
CA PRO A 101 8.20 -12.50 6.76
C PRO A 101 6.92 -11.82 6.28
N SER A 102 6.87 -10.49 6.36
CA SER A 102 5.78 -9.67 5.83
C SER A 102 6.27 -8.28 5.45
N TYR A 103 5.40 -7.48 4.84
CA TYR A 103 5.72 -6.09 4.48
C TYR A 103 6.11 -5.30 5.74
N GLY A 104 7.25 -4.59 5.67
CA GLY A 104 7.95 -4.06 6.85
C GLY A 104 7.09 -3.20 7.78
N THR A 105 6.14 -2.44 7.22
CA THR A 105 5.23 -1.57 7.99
C THR A 105 4.37 -2.35 8.97
N HIS A 106 3.95 -3.59 8.68
CA HIS A 106 3.22 -4.41 9.65
C HIS A 106 4.03 -4.57 10.94
N GLY A 107 5.32 -4.86 10.79
CA GLY A 107 6.21 -4.99 11.94
C GLY A 107 6.45 -3.68 12.70
N VAL A 108 6.43 -2.53 12.00
CA VAL A 108 6.59 -1.21 12.64
C VAL A 108 5.37 -0.88 13.51
N VAL A 109 4.17 -1.26 13.05
CA VAL A 109 2.89 -0.95 13.72
C VAL A 109 2.56 -1.95 14.83
N ALA A 110 2.95 -3.21 14.67
CA ALA A 110 2.62 -4.27 15.61
C ALA A 110 3.36 -4.14 16.95
N SER A 111 2.66 -4.44 18.04
CA SER A 111 3.23 -4.52 19.39
C SER A 111 4.07 -5.78 19.61
N ALA A 112 3.84 -6.82 18.81
CA ALA A 112 4.61 -8.06 18.81
C ALA A 112 4.77 -8.62 17.39
N ARG A 113 5.76 -9.48 17.20
CA ARG A 113 5.99 -10.15 15.91
C ARG A 113 6.21 -11.64 16.11
N VAL A 114 5.60 -12.44 15.25
CA VAL A 114 5.68 -13.91 15.27
C VAL A 114 6.21 -14.43 13.94
N ASP A 115 6.81 -15.62 13.97
CA ASP A 115 7.23 -16.31 12.76
C ASP A 115 6.00 -16.92 12.06
N GLN A 116 6.02 -17.04 10.73
CA GLN A 116 4.93 -17.63 9.96
C GLN A 116 4.60 -19.05 10.40
N SER A 117 5.57 -19.82 10.89
CA SER A 117 5.36 -21.17 11.43
C SER A 117 4.29 -21.27 12.52
N VAL A 118 4.00 -20.18 13.25
CA VAL A 118 2.91 -20.20 14.25
C VAL A 118 1.52 -20.34 13.62
N LEU A 119 1.40 -20.11 12.31
CA LEU A 119 0.15 -20.26 11.57
C LEU A 119 -0.07 -21.68 11.06
N ASP A 120 0.93 -22.58 11.17
CA ASP A 120 0.83 -23.94 10.62
C ASP A 120 -0.27 -24.76 11.32
N ASP A 121 -0.54 -24.45 12.59
CA ASP A 121 -1.61 -25.06 13.40
C ASP A 121 -2.91 -24.23 13.42
N TRP A 122 -3.01 -23.14 12.64
CA TRP A 122 -4.19 -22.27 12.63
C TRP A 122 -5.32 -22.86 11.76
N ALA A 123 -6.42 -23.25 12.40
CA ALA A 123 -7.56 -23.91 11.74
C ALA A 123 -8.68 -22.96 11.28
N GLY A 124 -8.50 -21.64 11.37
CA GLY A 124 -9.53 -20.62 11.12
C GLY A 124 -10.10 -20.03 12.40
#